data_AF-I4YJ96-F1
#
_entry.id   AF-I4YJ96-F1
#
_cell.length_a   1.000
_cell.length_b   1.000
_cell.length_c   1.000
_cell.angle_alpha   90.00
_cell.angle_beta   90.00
_cell.angle_gamma   90.00
#
_symmetry.space_group_name_H-M   'P 1'
#
loop_
_entity.id
_entity.type
_entity.pdbx_description
1 polymer ?
#
loop_
_entity_poly.entity_id
_entity_poly.type
_entity_poly.pdbx_seq_one_letter_code
_entity_poly.pdbx_strand_id
1 'polypeptide(L)'
;MLATIARRQALKDLVPPKIATPSAVSGSEAGARMSSVIDFYSKLPKGNATQKASGIKGKYFDGQNSSRTPLLATIGGLFLIGYTLDCELHLEHHKNNHH
;
A
#
# COMPACT_ATOMS: atom_id res chain seq x y z
N MET A 1 45.69 -42.64 26.06
CA MET A 1 45.19 -41.26 26.32
C MET A 1 44.67 -40.55 25.06
N LEU A 2 45.32 -40.67 23.89
CA LEU A 2 44.92 -39.96 22.66
C LEU A 2 43.54 -40.36 22.09
N ALA A 3 43.20 -41.66 22.13
CA ALA A 3 41.96 -42.18 21.53
C ALA A 3 40.67 -41.56 22.13
N THR A 4 40.68 -41.22 23.42
CA THR A 4 39.53 -40.61 24.12
C THR A 4 39.28 -39.17 23.68
N ILE A 5 40.33 -38.43 23.31
CA ILE A 5 40.23 -37.04 22.85
C ILE A 5 39.65 -37.00 21.43
N ALA A 6 40.15 -37.86 20.53
CA ALA A 6 39.66 -37.98 19.17
C ALA A 6 38.17 -38.38 19.13
N ARG A 7 37.75 -39.33 19.98
CA ARG A 7 36.34 -39.72 20.13
C ARG A 7 35.48 -38.59 20.65
N ARG A 8 35.98 -37.80 21.62
CA ARG A 8 35.26 -36.63 22.13
C ARG A 8 35.06 -35.60 21.03
N GLN A 9 36.09 -35.30 20.23
CA GLN A 9 36.02 -34.34 19.13
C GLN A 9 35.04 -34.76 18.04
N ALA A 10 35.01 -36.05 17.67
CA ALA A 10 34.06 -36.58 16.70
C ALA A 10 32.58 -36.53 17.15
N LEU A 11 32.33 -36.44 18.47
CA LEU A 11 30.99 -36.37 19.06
C LEU A 11 30.55 -34.94 19.42
N LYS A 12 31.41 -33.93 19.24
CA LYS A 12 31.12 -32.52 19.56
C LYS A 12 30.00 -31.93 18.71
N ASP A 13 29.83 -32.41 17.48
CA ASP A 13 28.77 -31.95 16.57
C ASP A 13 27.47 -32.76 16.74
N LEU A 14 27.55 -33.95 17.34
CA LEU A 14 26.40 -34.82 17.58
C LEU A 14 25.66 -34.48 18.88
N VAL A 15 26.41 -34.01 19.89
CA VAL A 15 25.85 -33.60 21.17
C VAL A 15 25.92 -32.09 21.27
N PRO A 16 24.82 -31.37 21.01
CA PRO A 16 24.82 -29.93 21.11
C PRO A 16 25.21 -29.51 22.54
N PRO A 17 26.06 -28.48 22.71
CA PRO A 17 26.39 -27.96 24.03
C PRO A 17 25.11 -27.47 24.72
N LYS A 18 25.17 -27.24 26.03
CA LYS A 18 24.03 -26.74 26.81
C LYS A 18 23.73 -25.26 26.49
N ILE A 19 23.39 -24.96 25.24
CA ILE A 19 22.61 -23.80 24.84
C ILE A 19 21.23 -23.96 25.48
N ALA A 20 20.70 -22.87 26.05
CA ALA A 20 19.31 -22.82 26.48
C ALA A 20 18.47 -23.43 25.35
N THR A 21 17.75 -24.51 25.70
CA THR A 21 16.98 -25.41 24.83
C THR A 21 16.62 -24.80 23.47
N PRO A 22 16.88 -25.47 22.33
CA PRO A 22 16.47 -24.99 21.00
C PRO A 22 14.97 -24.68 20.90
N SER A 23 14.16 -25.26 21.79
CA SER A 23 12.75 -24.90 22.02
C SER A 23 12.54 -23.40 22.26
N ALA A 24 13.49 -22.68 22.87
CA ALA A 24 13.40 -21.25 23.13
C ALA A 24 13.49 -20.40 21.86
N VAL A 25 14.21 -20.87 20.84
CA VAL A 25 14.45 -20.16 19.58
C VAL A 25 13.43 -20.50 18.50
N SER A 26 12.93 -21.74 18.44
CA SER A 26 12.08 -22.19 17.32
C SER A 26 10.65 -22.58 17.69
N GLY A 27 10.26 -22.60 18.97
CA GLY A 27 8.93 -23.09 19.35
C GLY A 27 8.39 -22.67 20.71
N SER A 28 9.02 -21.72 21.41
CA SER A 28 8.54 -21.33 22.74
C SER A 28 7.54 -20.20 22.65
N GLU A 29 6.54 -20.30 23.52
CA GLU A 29 5.67 -19.22 23.95
C GLU A 29 6.41 -17.86 24.02
N ALA A 30 7.67 -17.84 24.47
CA ALA A 30 8.48 -16.62 24.61
C ALA A 30 8.74 -15.90 23.26
N GLY A 31 8.86 -16.63 22.15
CA GLY A 31 8.95 -16.04 20.81
C GLY A 31 7.66 -15.35 20.38
N ALA A 32 6.51 -15.96 20.67
CA ALA A 32 5.18 -15.37 20.43
C ALA A 32 4.91 -14.16 21.36
N ARG A 33 5.48 -14.16 22.57
CA ARG A 33 5.39 -13.03 23.51
C ARG A 33 6.26 -11.88 23.01
N MET A 34 7.46 -12.19 22.48
CA MET A 34 8.35 -11.21 21.88
C MET A 34 7.75 -10.57 20.63
N SER A 35 7.11 -11.36 19.75
CA SER A 35 6.41 -10.81 18.58
C SER A 35 5.26 -9.88 18.99
N SER A 36 4.51 -10.22 20.04
CA SER A 36 3.43 -9.37 20.55
C SER A 36 3.93 -8.02 21.07
N VAL A 37 5.10 -7.99 21.74
CA VAL A 37 5.72 -6.75 22.21
C VAL A 37 6.22 -5.89 21.04
N ILE A 38 6.88 -6.51 20.05
CA ILE A 38 7.35 -5.80 18.85
C ILE A 38 6.15 -5.23 18.07
N ASP A 39 5.09 -6.01 17.93
CA ASP A 39 3.88 -5.63 17.22
C ASP A 39 3.14 -4.49 17.95
N PHE A 40 3.08 -4.52 19.28
CA PHE A 40 2.57 -3.42 20.11
C PHE A 40 3.32 -2.11 19.86
N TYR A 41 4.66 -2.11 19.92
CA TYR A 41 5.46 -0.91 19.68
C TYR A 41 5.42 -0.45 18.22
N SER A 42 5.25 -1.38 17.27
CA SER A 42 5.12 -1.08 15.85
C SER A 42 3.78 -0.40 15.54
N LYS A 43 2.71 -0.82 16.23
CA LYS A 43 1.34 -0.34 16.08
C LYS A 43 0.96 0.81 17.02
N LEU A 44 1.87 1.27 17.88
CA LEU A 44 1.64 2.50 18.64
C LEU A 44 1.14 3.58 17.68
N PRO A 45 0.09 4.36 18.03
CA PRO A 45 -0.49 5.35 17.13
C PRO A 45 0.54 6.42 16.80
N LYS A 46 1.36 6.15 15.80
CA LYS A 46 2.14 7.15 15.10
C LYS A 46 1.07 7.98 14.42
N GLY A 47 0.94 9.24 14.84
CA GLY A 47 -0.03 10.16 14.26
C GLY A 47 -0.05 9.97 12.75
N ASN A 48 -1.25 9.82 12.18
CA ASN A 48 -1.44 9.57 10.77
C ASN A 48 -0.53 10.50 9.96
N ALA A 49 0.34 9.93 9.13
CA ALA A 49 1.14 10.72 8.22
C ALA A 49 0.14 11.46 7.33
N THR A 50 -0.06 12.76 7.57
CA THR A 50 -0.98 13.58 6.81
C THR A 50 -0.57 13.46 5.35
N GLN A 51 -1.34 12.68 4.56
CA GLN A 51 -1.18 12.68 3.12
C GLN A 51 -1.45 14.11 2.68
N LYS A 52 -0.40 14.81 2.26
CA LYS A 52 -0.53 16.13 1.67
C LYS A 52 -1.33 15.94 0.39
N ALA A 53 -2.63 16.22 0.46
CA ALA A 53 -3.52 16.29 -0.66
C ALA A 53 -2.98 17.37 -1.62
N SER A 54 -2.21 16.95 -2.62
CA SER A 54 -1.54 17.85 -3.56
C SER A 54 -2.24 17.81 -4.91
N GLY A 55 -2.38 18.98 -5.53
CA GLY A 55 -2.98 19.15 -6.84
C GLY A 55 -4.49 18.94 -6.89
N ILE A 56 -5.00 18.78 -8.12
CA ILE A 56 -6.43 18.70 -8.45
C ILE A 56 -7.09 17.45 -7.83
N LYS A 57 -6.34 16.34 -7.77
CA LYS A 57 -6.79 15.09 -7.10
C LYS A 57 -7.02 15.31 -5.61
N GLY A 58 -6.04 15.90 -4.91
CA GLY A 58 -6.17 16.20 -3.49
C GLY A 58 -7.32 17.15 -3.14
N LYS A 59 -7.64 18.10 -4.02
CA LYS A 59 -8.68 19.11 -3.77
C LYS A 59 -10.11 18.62 -4.00
N TYR A 60 -10.33 17.68 -4.91
CA TYR A 60 -11.68 17.27 -5.31
C TYR A 60 -11.98 15.78 -5.14
N PHE A 61 -10.96 14.94 -4.97
CA PHE A 61 -11.10 13.48 -4.99
C PHE A 61 -10.56 12.77 -3.74
N ASP A 62 -9.77 13.43 -2.89
CA ASP A 62 -9.23 12.81 -1.66
C ASP A 62 -9.99 13.24 -0.39
N GLY A 63 -10.29 12.26 0.46
CA GLY A 63 -10.73 12.46 1.85
C GLY A 63 -12.02 13.28 2.01
N GLN A 64 -12.05 14.14 3.04
CA GLN A 64 -13.18 15.02 3.38
C GLN A 64 -13.57 16.01 2.27
N ASN A 65 -12.67 16.24 1.30
CA ASN A 65 -12.88 17.16 0.19
C ASN A 65 -13.40 16.45 -1.08
N SER A 66 -13.87 15.20 -0.96
CA SER A 66 -14.52 14.47 -2.05
C SER A 66 -15.78 15.22 -2.48
N SER A 67 -15.64 16.09 -3.48
CA SER A 67 -16.69 16.99 -3.92
C SER A 67 -17.28 16.50 -5.24
N ARG A 68 -18.58 16.73 -5.44
CA ARG A 68 -19.27 16.48 -6.71
C ARG A 68 -19.01 17.56 -7.77
N THR A 69 -18.29 18.62 -7.42
CA THR A 69 -17.90 19.70 -8.33
C THR A 69 -17.25 19.21 -9.65
N PRO A 70 -16.23 18.33 -9.67
CA PRO A 70 -15.65 17.82 -10.91
C PRO A 70 -16.67 17.12 -11.80
N LEU A 71 -17.62 16.37 -11.24
CA LEU A 71 -18.65 15.69 -12.02
C LEU A 71 -19.55 16.70 -12.76
N LEU A 72 -20.04 17.72 -12.04
CA LEU A 72 -20.87 18.78 -12.63
C LEU A 72 -20.09 19.60 -13.66
N ALA A 73 -18.82 19.91 -13.40
CA ALA A 73 -17.96 20.61 -14.34
C ALA A 73 -17.75 19.80 -15.62
N THR A 74 -17.60 18.48 -15.51
CA THR A 74 -17.44 17.59 -16.68
C THR A 74 -18.71 17.57 -17.52
N ILE A 75 -19.88 17.47 -16.89
CA ILE A 75 -21.19 17.51 -17.55
C ILE A 75 -21.37 18.86 -18.28
N GLY A 76 -21.14 19.98 -17.60
CA GLY A 76 -21.25 21.31 -18.20
C GLY A 76 -20.28 21.52 -19.37
N GLY A 77 -19.04 21.04 -19.25
CA GLY A 77 -18.05 21.06 -20.33
C GLY A 77 -18.51 20.26 -21.55
N LEU A 78 -19.08 19.07 -21.33
CA LEU A 78 -19.61 18.24 -22.42
C LEU A 78 -20.75 18.93 -23.16
N PHE A 79 -21.66 19.59 -22.44
CA PHE A 79 -22.77 20.34 -23.06
C PHE A 79 -22.27 21.52 -23.89
N LEU A 80 -21.29 22.28 -23.40
CA LEU A 80 -20.70 23.39 -24.15
C LEU A 80 -20.04 22.91 -25.44
N ILE A 81 -19.22 21.84 -25.34
CA ILE A 81 -18.57 21.25 -26.51
C ILE A 81 -19.62 20.72 -27.50
N GLY A 82 -20.63 20.00 -27.00
CA GLY A 82 -21.74 19.50 -27.83
C GLY A 82 -22.49 20.62 -28.54
N TYR A 83 -22.75 21.74 -27.87
CA TYR A 83 -23.42 22.90 -28.46
C TYR A 83 -22.57 23.57 -29.55
N THR A 84 -21.26 23.69 -29.33
CA THR A 84 -20.36 24.23 -30.36
C THR A 84 -20.30 23.31 -31.58
N LEU A 85 -20.23 21.99 -31.37
CA LEU A 85 -20.22 21.00 -32.45
C LEU A 85 -21.55 20.98 -33.19
N ASP A 86 -22.67 21.10 -32.50
CA ASP A 86 -23.99 21.20 -33.12
C ASP A 86 -24.07 22.43 -34.02
N CYS A 87 -23.66 23.61 -33.54
CA CYS A 87 -23.63 24.81 -34.38
C CYS A 87 -22.74 24.64 -35.62
N GLU A 88 -21.56 24.04 -35.48
CA GLU A 88 -20.61 23.87 -36.58
C GLU A 88 -21.09 22.82 -37.59
N LEU A 89 -21.57 21.67 -37.13
CA LEU A 89 -22.05 20.58 -37.99
C LEU A 89 -23.42 20.88 -38.61
N HIS A 90 -24.32 21.52 -37.87
CA HIS A 90 -25.68 21.83 -38.31
C HIS A 90 -25.70 22.96 -39.35
N LEU A 91 -24.91 24.01 -39.16
CA LEU A 91 -24.82 25.11 -40.13
C LEU A 91 -24.06 24.70 -41.41
N GLU A 92 -23.01 23.88 -41.29
CA GLU A 92 -22.29 23.39 -42.47
C GLU A 92 -23.12 22.39 -43.30
N HIS A 93 -23.99 21.59 -42.66
CA HIS A 93 -24.94 20.75 -43.39
C HIS A 93 -25.92 21.58 -44.23
N HIS A 94 -26.43 22.70 -43.71
CA HIS A 94 -27.34 23.56 -44.48
C HIS A 94 -26.67 24.33 -45.63
N LYS A 95 -25.32 24.44 -45.65
CA LYS A 95 -24.58 25.10 -46.73
C LYS A 95 -24.16 24.14 -47.86
N ASN A 96 -23.92 22.86 -47.56
CA ASN A 96 -23.54 21.84 -48.55
C ASN A 96 -24.74 21.12 -49.23
N ASN A 97 -25.98 21.34 -48.76
CA ASN A 97 -27.17 20.92 -49.48
C ASN A 97 -27.46 21.92 -50.62
N HIS A 98 -26.94 21.63 -51.81
CA HIS A 98 -27.37 22.28 -53.05
C HIS A 98 -28.89 22.09 -53.22
N HIS A 99 -29.63 23.19 -53.28
CA HIS A 99 -30.93 23.20 -53.98
C HIS A 99 -30.72 23.03 -55.48
#